data_AF-A0A7V4EHG7-F1
#
_entry.id   AF-A0A7V4EHG7-F1
#
_cell.length_a   1.000
_cell.length_b   1.000
_cell.length_c   1.000
_cell.angle_alpha   90.00
_cell.angle_beta   90.00
_cell.angle_gamma   90.00
#
_symmetry.space_group_name_H-M   'P 1'
#
loop_
_entity.id
_entity.type
_entity.pdbx_description
1 polymer ?
#
loop_
_entity_poly.entity_id
_entity_poly.type
_entity_poly.pdbx_seq_one_letter_code
_entity_poly.pdbx_strand_id
1 'polypeptide(L)'
;MEVALERLYGHRLALPQVVAARLFAQEPPPAVLLAPEDRLRRYRDLSAFGVPVYVNPGLEALEERALFVFSYEEALAPFPEDPTAWRLVLEVGRSYPRAELLDRLLRMGYARDEDYRVLGEVLELGEVRLEFFGEELERLLVAGEARRRHVLLPKPGKAEGFTSWKLRHFPGPVYLDTPALAPKDLWPLLEGRPWVALGAGVELPPLDLGVRPLAPYRGSLKALEKDLGRWLSEGKRVHLFVGHARTLEYLRRRLAAFDPLVLERFPGPKGRLSLVPGPFEGGAEWGEEVLLT
;
A
#
# COMPACT_ATOMS: atom_id res chain seq x y z
N MET A 1 1.66 -22.04 7.84
CA MET A 1 1.25 -21.78 9.24
C MET A 1 0.48 -20.47 9.20
N GLU A 2 -0.81 -20.52 9.48
CA GLU A 2 -1.68 -19.34 9.45
C GLU A 2 -1.65 -18.72 10.85
N VAL A 3 -0.94 -17.60 10.98
CA VAL A 3 -0.97 -16.80 12.21
C VAL A 3 -2.15 -15.86 12.07
N ALA A 4 -3.11 -15.93 13.00
CA ALA A 4 -4.14 -14.91 13.10
C ALA A 4 -3.45 -13.56 13.37
N LEU A 5 -3.53 -12.64 12.40
CA LEU A 5 -2.77 -11.38 12.41
C LEU A 5 -3.13 -10.50 13.62
N GLU A 6 -4.34 -10.66 14.16
CA GLU A 6 -4.78 -9.97 15.37
C GLU A 6 -3.93 -10.32 16.60
N ARG A 7 -3.27 -11.47 16.60
CA ARG A 7 -2.33 -11.87 17.66
C ARG A 7 -1.03 -11.08 17.62
N LEU A 8 -0.75 -10.36 16.54
CA LEU A 8 0.42 -9.50 16.41
C LEU A 8 0.21 -8.13 17.07
N TYR A 9 -1.04 -7.70 17.24
CA TYR A 9 -1.36 -6.39 17.76
C TYR A 9 -0.87 -6.21 19.20
N GLY A 10 -0.28 -5.05 19.49
CA GLY A 10 0.35 -4.77 20.78
C GLY A 10 1.70 -5.45 20.98
N HIS A 11 2.29 -6.04 19.93
CA HIS A 11 3.60 -6.67 20.01
C HIS A 11 4.64 -5.99 19.12
N ARG A 12 5.92 -6.19 19.48
CA ARG A 12 7.05 -5.91 18.59
C ARG A 12 7.60 -7.19 17.97
N LEU A 13 7.90 -7.11 16.68
CA LEU A 13 8.40 -8.20 15.85
C LEU A 13 9.78 -7.80 15.29
N ALA A 14 10.79 -8.63 15.53
CA ALA A 14 12.12 -8.45 14.96
C ALA A 14 12.23 -9.25 13.65
N LEU A 15 11.72 -8.68 12.56
CA LEU A 15 11.58 -9.36 11.28
C LEU A 15 12.42 -8.72 10.18
N PRO A 16 13.01 -9.51 9.26
CA PRO A 16 13.48 -9.00 7.97
C PRO A 16 12.35 -8.31 7.20
N GLN A 17 12.68 -7.28 6.42
CA GLN A 17 11.68 -6.43 5.78
C GLN A 17 10.78 -7.21 4.82
N VAL A 18 11.31 -8.20 4.08
CA VAL A 18 10.50 -9.06 3.21
C VAL A 18 9.40 -9.82 3.97
N VAL A 19 9.67 -10.24 5.20
CA VAL A 19 8.71 -10.96 6.05
C VAL A 19 7.66 -9.99 6.57
N ALA A 20 8.07 -8.79 6.97
CA ALA A 20 7.15 -7.74 7.40
C ALA A 20 6.20 -7.30 6.27
N ALA A 21 6.73 -7.12 5.05
CA ALA A 21 5.94 -6.81 3.87
C ALA A 21 4.92 -7.91 3.54
N ARG A 22 5.32 -9.18 3.69
CA ARG A 22 4.42 -10.32 3.51
C ARG A 22 3.30 -10.34 4.55
N LEU A 23 3.61 -10.12 5.83
CA LEU A 23 2.60 -10.06 6.89
C LEU A 23 1.59 -8.96 6.63
N PHE A 24 2.07 -7.75 6.31
CA PHE A 24 1.19 -6.63 5.96
C PHE A 24 0.33 -6.91 4.72
N ALA A 25 0.90 -7.58 3.71
CA ALA A 25 0.15 -7.99 2.52
C ALA A 25 -0.97 -9.01 2.78
N GLN A 26 -0.96 -9.68 3.95
CA GLN A 26 -1.99 -10.63 4.36
C GLN A 26 -3.11 -9.97 5.19
N GLU A 27 -2.93 -8.72 5.62
CA GLU A 27 -3.90 -8.00 6.45
C GLU A 27 -5.20 -7.72 5.67
N PRO A 28 -6.38 -7.99 6.25
CA PRO A 28 -7.64 -7.57 5.66
C PRO A 28 -7.73 -6.05 5.56
N PRO A 29 -8.00 -5.48 4.37
CA PRO A 29 -8.11 -4.04 4.23
C PRO A 29 -9.44 -3.51 4.84
N PRO A 30 -9.43 -2.29 5.42
CA PRO A 30 -8.34 -1.32 5.37
C PRO A 30 -7.27 -1.54 6.45
N ALA A 31 -6.01 -1.26 6.11
CA ALA A 31 -4.88 -1.28 7.05
C ALA A 31 -3.76 -0.32 6.62
N VAL A 32 -2.94 0.10 7.56
CA VAL A 32 -1.91 1.12 7.34
C VAL A 32 -0.52 0.59 7.71
N LEU A 33 0.48 0.87 6.88
CA LEU A 33 1.89 0.73 7.19
C LEU A 33 2.55 2.11 7.19
N LEU A 34 3.28 2.42 8.24
CA LEU A 34 4.03 3.66 8.41
C LEU A 34 5.53 3.33 8.38
N ALA A 35 6.29 4.07 7.57
CA ALA A 35 7.72 3.86 7.44
C ALA A 35 8.48 5.19 7.39
N PRO A 36 9.80 5.19 7.67
CA PRO A 36 10.68 6.26 7.25
C PRO A 36 10.63 6.47 5.72
N GLU A 37 10.80 7.72 5.28
CA GLU A 37 10.74 8.10 3.86
C GLU A 37 11.69 7.27 2.98
N ASP A 38 12.92 7.05 3.45
CA ASP A 38 13.95 6.27 2.74
C ASP A 38 13.60 4.79 2.58
N ARG A 39 12.66 4.29 3.41
CA ARG A 39 12.19 2.90 3.43
C ARG A 39 10.87 2.70 2.69
N LEU A 40 10.15 3.76 2.32
CA LEU A 40 8.89 3.66 1.56
C LEU A 40 9.02 2.83 0.28
N ARG A 41 10.14 2.99 -0.43
CA ARG A 41 10.41 2.24 -1.67
C ARG A 41 10.34 0.72 -1.52
N ARG A 42 10.45 0.19 -0.29
CA ARG A 42 10.41 -1.24 0.03
C ARG A 42 8.97 -1.78 0.16
N TYR A 43 8.01 -0.88 0.38
CA TYR A 43 6.60 -1.21 0.57
C TYR A 43 5.70 -0.64 -0.53
N ARG A 44 6.24 0.24 -1.40
CA ARG A 44 5.48 0.86 -2.49
C ARG A 44 4.88 -0.12 -3.50
N ASP A 45 5.41 -1.34 -3.55
CA ASP A 45 5.00 -2.38 -4.48
C ASP A 45 4.98 -3.74 -3.76
N LEU A 46 3.76 -4.21 -3.49
CA LEU A 46 3.48 -5.53 -2.92
C LEU A 46 2.86 -6.48 -3.96
N SER A 47 2.98 -6.16 -5.26
CA SER A 47 2.43 -6.99 -6.34
C SER A 47 2.97 -8.42 -6.34
N ALA A 48 4.21 -8.60 -5.88
CA ALA A 48 4.83 -9.90 -5.65
C ALA A 48 4.01 -10.77 -4.68
N PHE A 49 3.32 -10.16 -3.71
CA PHE A 49 2.41 -10.82 -2.77
C PHE A 49 0.94 -10.74 -3.22
N GLY A 50 0.68 -10.21 -4.42
CA GLY A 50 -0.64 -10.20 -5.05
C GLY A 50 -1.56 -9.07 -4.59
N VAL A 51 -1.08 -8.09 -3.81
CA VAL A 51 -1.91 -7.00 -3.29
C VAL A 51 -1.44 -5.63 -3.80
N PRO A 52 -2.35 -4.77 -4.27
CA PRO A 52 -2.04 -3.38 -4.54
C PRO A 52 -1.99 -2.58 -3.23
N VAL A 53 -1.26 -1.46 -3.25
CA VAL A 53 -1.19 -0.51 -2.13
C VAL A 53 -1.36 0.90 -2.66
N TYR A 54 -1.91 1.78 -1.83
CA TYR A 54 -1.82 3.22 -2.03
C TYR A 54 -0.63 3.75 -1.23
N VAL A 55 0.26 4.49 -1.89
CA VAL A 55 1.44 5.09 -1.25
C VAL A 55 1.21 6.57 -1.08
N ASN A 56 1.33 7.07 0.15
CA ASN A 56 1.09 8.46 0.51
C ASN A 56 -0.23 9.02 -0.06
N PRO A 57 -1.36 8.28 -0.05
CA PRO A 57 -2.58 8.76 -0.68
C PRO A 57 -3.10 10.04 -0.03
N GLY A 58 -3.83 10.83 -0.80
CA GLY A 58 -4.66 11.93 -0.32
C GLY A 58 -6.14 11.56 -0.30
N LEU A 59 -6.96 12.57 -0.57
CA LEU A 59 -8.42 12.45 -0.62
C LEU A 59 -8.87 11.42 -1.67
N GLU A 60 -8.10 11.16 -2.72
CA GLU A 60 -8.45 10.22 -3.78
C GLU A 60 -8.65 8.78 -3.29
N ALA A 61 -7.96 8.38 -2.21
CA ALA A 61 -8.06 7.04 -1.64
C ALA A 61 -8.86 6.98 -0.33
N LEU A 62 -9.47 8.09 0.09
CA LEU A 62 -10.38 8.12 1.23
C LEU A 62 -11.49 7.04 1.08
N GLU A 63 -11.86 6.37 2.18
CA GLU A 63 -12.87 5.29 2.22
C GLU A 63 -12.57 4.05 1.37
N GLU A 64 -11.44 3.99 0.65
CA GLU A 64 -11.05 2.80 -0.09
C GLU A 64 -10.77 1.65 0.88
N ARG A 65 -11.26 0.45 0.57
CA ARG A 65 -10.89 -0.76 1.30
C ARG A 65 -9.59 -1.30 0.75
N ALA A 66 -8.48 -0.63 1.09
CA ALA A 66 -7.16 -0.95 0.59
C ALA A 66 -6.09 -0.98 1.68
N LEU A 67 -4.89 -1.44 1.30
CA LEU A 67 -3.70 -1.28 2.11
C LEU A 67 -3.05 0.07 1.80
N PHE A 68 -2.71 0.80 2.84
CA PHE A 68 -2.16 2.14 2.77
C PHE A 68 -0.74 2.14 3.30
N VAL A 69 0.18 2.80 2.60
CA VAL A 69 1.57 2.94 3.01
C VAL A 69 1.86 4.43 3.10
N PHE A 70 2.24 4.93 4.27
CA PHE A 70 2.62 6.33 4.47
C PHE A 70 4.06 6.46 4.95
N SER A 71 4.72 7.55 4.58
CA SER A 71 5.84 8.01 5.39
C SER A 71 5.32 8.61 6.69
N TYR A 72 6.17 8.65 7.72
CA TYR A 72 5.83 9.34 8.96
C TYR A 72 5.45 10.81 8.74
N GLU A 73 6.14 11.50 7.83
CA GLU A 73 5.83 12.89 7.47
C GLU A 73 4.44 12.99 6.84
N GLU A 74 4.13 12.16 5.84
CA GLU A 74 2.85 12.22 5.15
C GLU A 74 1.66 11.83 6.05
N ALA A 75 1.87 10.88 6.96
CA ALA A 75 0.86 10.49 7.94
C ALA A 75 0.43 11.64 8.87
N LEU A 76 1.37 12.56 9.14
CA LEU A 76 1.19 13.75 9.97
C LEU A 76 0.92 15.02 9.15
N ALA A 77 0.86 14.91 7.82
CA ALA A 77 0.56 16.05 6.96
C ALA A 77 -0.84 16.61 7.26
N PRO A 78 -1.02 17.96 7.16
CA PRO A 78 -2.32 18.60 7.33
C PRO A 78 -3.40 17.98 6.45
N PHE A 79 -4.56 17.70 7.03
CA PHE A 79 -5.71 17.09 6.35
C PHE A 79 -7.03 17.70 6.85
N PRO A 80 -8.10 17.76 6.02
CA PRO A 80 -9.35 18.35 6.47
C PRO A 80 -9.96 17.59 7.65
N GLU A 81 -10.64 18.28 8.55
CA GLU A 81 -11.38 17.62 9.65
C GLU A 81 -12.56 16.81 9.14
N ASP A 82 -13.22 17.27 8.09
CA ASP A 82 -14.23 16.52 7.34
C ASP A 82 -13.74 16.29 5.90
N PRO A 83 -12.96 15.23 5.64
CA PRO A 83 -12.44 14.96 4.30
C PRO A 83 -13.53 14.70 3.25
N THR A 84 -14.72 14.24 3.67
CA THR A 84 -15.82 13.93 2.76
C THR A 84 -16.37 15.19 2.12
N ALA A 85 -16.31 16.34 2.80
CA ALA A 85 -16.68 17.64 2.24
C ALA A 85 -15.74 18.10 1.10
N TRP A 86 -14.51 17.58 1.07
CA TRP A 86 -13.45 17.99 0.13
C TRP A 86 -13.24 17.01 -1.01
N ARG A 87 -14.06 15.96 -1.08
CA ARG A 87 -14.04 14.94 -2.11
C ARG A 87 -15.44 14.75 -2.65
N LEU A 88 -15.59 14.54 -3.95
CA LEU A 88 -16.86 14.13 -4.55
C LEU A 88 -16.68 12.83 -5.33
N VAL A 89 -17.36 11.77 -4.88
CA VAL A 89 -17.41 10.49 -5.58
C VAL A 89 -18.58 10.52 -6.56
N LEU A 90 -18.26 10.50 -7.84
CA LEU A 90 -19.21 10.46 -8.95
C LEU A 90 -19.36 9.01 -9.40
N GLU A 91 -20.55 8.44 -9.26
CA GLU A 91 -20.88 7.06 -9.60
C GLU A 91 -22.13 7.02 -10.46
N VAL A 92 -22.05 6.29 -11.58
CA VAL A 92 -23.19 6.09 -12.48
C VAL A 92 -24.30 5.33 -11.74
N GLY A 93 -25.55 5.77 -11.91
CA GLY A 93 -26.74 5.22 -11.24
C GLY A 93 -26.99 5.80 -9.83
N ARG A 94 -26.20 6.79 -9.39
CA ARG A 94 -26.49 7.54 -8.16
C ARG A 94 -27.24 8.83 -8.44
N SER A 95 -28.07 9.22 -7.47
CA SER A 95 -28.76 10.51 -7.48
C SER A 95 -27.87 11.63 -6.93
N TYR A 96 -27.88 12.76 -7.61
CA TYR A 96 -27.18 13.99 -7.28
C TYR A 96 -28.14 15.16 -7.47
N PRO A 97 -28.85 15.60 -6.41
CA PRO A 97 -29.69 16.79 -6.47
C PRO A 97 -28.90 17.98 -6.99
N ARG A 98 -29.41 18.63 -8.03
CA ARG A 98 -28.63 19.63 -8.80
C ARG A 98 -28.10 20.75 -7.92
N ALA A 99 -28.94 21.30 -7.03
CA ALA A 99 -28.54 22.37 -6.13
C ALA A 99 -27.37 21.94 -5.22
N GLU A 100 -27.46 20.74 -4.63
CA GLU A 100 -26.43 20.21 -3.74
C GLU A 100 -25.12 19.92 -4.46
N LEU A 101 -25.18 19.38 -5.67
CA LEU A 101 -24.01 19.13 -6.50
C LEU A 101 -23.27 20.43 -6.82
N LEU A 102 -23.99 21.46 -7.28
CA LEU A 102 -23.39 22.76 -7.62
C LEU A 102 -22.82 23.47 -6.39
N ASP A 103 -23.51 23.42 -5.25
CA ASP A 103 -23.03 23.97 -3.98
C ASP A 103 -21.78 23.24 -3.48
N ARG A 104 -21.70 21.92 -3.71
CA ARG A 104 -20.50 21.13 -3.36
C ARG A 104 -19.32 21.46 -4.27
N LEU A 105 -19.55 21.61 -5.59
CA LEU A 105 -18.51 22.05 -6.52
C LEU A 105 -17.95 23.44 -6.13
N LEU A 106 -18.82 24.38 -5.79
CA LEU A 106 -18.41 25.71 -5.33
C LEU A 106 -17.55 25.65 -4.06
N ARG A 107 -17.97 24.85 -3.07
CA ARG A 107 -17.18 24.62 -1.84
C ARG A 107 -15.81 24.02 -2.12
N MET A 108 -15.73 23.10 -3.09
CA MET A 108 -14.49 22.50 -3.57
C MET A 108 -13.64 23.45 -4.44
N GLY A 109 -14.12 24.67 -4.71
CA GLY A 109 -13.40 25.73 -5.42
C GLY A 109 -13.67 25.84 -6.90
N TYR A 110 -14.65 25.11 -7.42
CA TYR A 110 -15.05 25.16 -8.82
C TYR A 110 -16.14 26.21 -9.03
N ALA A 111 -15.83 27.25 -9.80
CA ALA A 111 -16.77 28.31 -10.14
C ALA A 111 -17.53 28.00 -11.44
N ARG A 112 -18.82 28.35 -11.47
CA ARG A 112 -19.64 28.21 -12.67
C ARG A 112 -19.15 29.16 -13.76
N ASP A 113 -19.21 28.71 -15.01
CA ASP A 113 -18.80 29.40 -16.24
C ASP A 113 -17.29 29.70 -16.35
N GLU A 114 -16.54 29.55 -15.25
CA GLU A 114 -15.07 29.55 -15.22
C GLU A 114 -14.50 28.13 -15.28
N ASP A 115 -14.89 27.28 -14.34
CA ASP A 115 -14.36 25.92 -14.18
C ASP A 115 -15.30 24.84 -14.73
N TYR A 116 -16.62 25.10 -14.70
CA TYR A 116 -17.62 24.17 -15.22
C TYR A 116 -18.79 24.87 -15.90
N ARG A 117 -19.46 24.14 -16.81
CA ARG A 117 -20.64 24.60 -17.53
C ARG A 117 -21.79 23.63 -17.34
N VAL A 118 -23.01 24.17 -17.35
CA VAL A 118 -24.23 23.36 -17.27
C VAL A 118 -25.07 23.59 -18.53
N LEU A 119 -25.25 22.53 -19.31
CA LEU A 119 -25.93 22.51 -20.60
C LEU A 119 -27.15 21.57 -20.51
N GLY A 120 -28.24 22.08 -19.92
CA GLY A 120 -29.43 21.25 -19.63
C GLY A 120 -29.11 20.16 -18.60
N GLU A 121 -29.17 18.91 -19.03
CA GLU A 121 -28.86 17.70 -18.25
C GLU A 121 -27.37 17.32 -18.29
N VAL A 122 -26.52 18.14 -18.90
CA VAL A 122 -25.08 17.89 -18.99
C VAL A 122 -24.31 18.88 -18.12
N LEU A 123 -23.38 18.38 -17.31
CA LEU A 123 -22.39 19.19 -16.61
C LEU A 123 -20.98 18.84 -17.12
N GLU A 124 -20.25 19.85 -17.57
CA GLU A 124 -18.87 19.70 -18.05
C GLU A 124 -17.91 20.45 -17.12
N LEU A 125 -16.91 19.75 -16.57
CA LEU A 125 -15.89 20.26 -15.66
C LEU A 125 -14.53 19.74 -16.09
N GLY A 126 -13.73 20.57 -16.77
CA GLY A 126 -12.45 20.15 -17.36
C GLY A 126 -12.61 18.94 -18.28
N GLU A 127 -11.94 17.83 -17.96
CA GLU A 127 -12.03 16.57 -18.69
C GLU A 127 -13.22 15.69 -18.27
N VAL A 128 -13.95 16.09 -17.23
CA VAL A 128 -15.08 15.34 -16.67
C VAL A 128 -16.38 15.84 -17.28
N ARG A 129 -17.16 14.93 -17.85
CA ARG A 129 -18.51 15.21 -18.35
C ARG A 129 -19.51 14.27 -17.70
N LEU A 130 -20.55 14.86 -17.14
CA LEU A 130 -21.63 14.20 -16.43
C LEU A 130 -22.91 14.40 -17.24
N GLU A 131 -23.59 13.32 -17.59
CA GLU A 131 -24.89 13.35 -18.26
C GLU A 131 -25.93 12.75 -17.32
N PHE A 132 -26.96 13.53 -17.01
CA PHE A 132 -28.00 13.20 -16.06
C PHE A 132 -29.31 12.84 -16.77
N PHE A 133 -30.14 12.07 -16.06
CA PHE A 133 -31.57 11.97 -16.34
C PHE A 133 -32.33 12.38 -15.08
N GLY A 134 -32.77 13.63 -15.04
CA GLY A 134 -33.32 14.24 -13.83
C GLY A 134 -32.21 14.49 -12.81
N GLU A 135 -32.18 13.72 -11.73
CA GLU A 135 -31.13 13.80 -10.71
C GLU A 135 -30.16 12.62 -10.76
N GLU A 136 -30.43 11.59 -11.57
CA GLU A 136 -29.57 10.41 -11.67
C GLU A 136 -28.43 10.62 -12.67
N LEU A 137 -27.19 10.30 -12.27
CA LEU A 137 -26.04 10.30 -13.18
C LEU A 137 -26.08 9.06 -14.09
N GLU A 138 -26.53 9.21 -15.32
CA GLU A 138 -26.61 8.10 -16.29
C GLU A 138 -25.28 7.81 -16.97
N ARG A 139 -24.49 8.86 -17.26
CA ARG A 139 -23.21 8.71 -17.94
C ARG A 139 -22.15 9.62 -17.35
N LEU A 140 -20.98 9.02 -17.12
CA LEU A 140 -19.78 9.70 -16.68
C LEU A 140 -18.68 9.46 -17.72
N LEU A 141 -18.12 10.54 -18.24
CA LEU A 141 -17.00 10.55 -19.16
C LEU A 141 -15.83 11.26 -18.49
N VAL A 142 -14.63 10.70 -18.59
CA VAL A 142 -13.38 11.32 -18.12
C VAL A 142 -12.38 11.25 -19.27
N ALA A 143 -11.91 12.40 -19.74
CA ALA A 143 -11.07 12.54 -20.93
C ALA A 143 -11.69 11.84 -22.17
N GLY A 144 -13.02 11.91 -22.30
CA GLY A 144 -13.78 11.29 -23.39
C GLY A 144 -14.06 9.79 -23.22
N GLU A 145 -13.52 9.14 -22.20
CA GLU A 145 -13.74 7.71 -21.94
C GLU A 145 -14.86 7.49 -20.92
N ALA A 146 -15.76 6.56 -21.21
CA ALA A 146 -16.84 6.21 -20.28
C ALA A 146 -16.28 5.52 -19.04
N ARG A 147 -16.65 6.02 -17.86
CA ARG A 147 -16.28 5.44 -16.56
C ARG A 147 -17.52 5.22 -15.71
N ARG A 148 -17.48 4.20 -14.85
CA ARG A 148 -18.54 3.94 -13.86
C ARG A 148 -18.39 4.78 -12.60
N ARG A 149 -17.15 5.18 -12.29
CA ARG A 149 -16.79 5.90 -11.07
C ARG A 149 -15.63 6.86 -11.34
N HIS A 150 -15.69 8.05 -10.76
CA HIS A 150 -14.61 9.03 -10.74
C HIS A 150 -14.61 9.79 -9.42
N VAL A 151 -13.43 10.09 -8.90
CA VAL A 151 -13.28 10.89 -7.68
C VAL A 151 -12.80 12.28 -8.09
N LEU A 152 -13.66 13.27 -7.89
CA LEU A 152 -13.32 14.67 -8.06
C LEU A 152 -12.71 15.20 -6.76
N LEU A 153 -11.55 15.83 -6.87
CA LEU A 153 -10.79 16.43 -5.78
C LEU A 153 -11.03 17.95 -5.73
N PRO A 154 -10.66 18.67 -4.67
CA PRO A 154 -10.84 20.11 -4.64
C PRO A 154 -9.79 20.81 -5.52
N LYS A 155 -10.10 22.02 -5.96
CA LYS A 155 -9.18 22.84 -6.76
C LYS A 155 -7.88 23.11 -5.96
N PRO A 156 -6.69 23.01 -6.58
CA PRO A 156 -5.43 23.34 -5.90
C PRO A 156 -5.48 24.71 -5.21
N GLY A 157 -4.93 24.81 -4.01
CA GLY A 157 -4.92 26.05 -3.21
C GLY A 157 -6.18 26.28 -2.35
N LYS A 158 -7.28 25.53 -2.53
CA LYS A 158 -8.41 25.59 -1.58
C LYS A 158 -8.18 24.84 -0.27
N ALA A 159 -7.13 24.02 -0.22
CA ALA A 159 -6.77 23.17 0.92
C ALA A 159 -6.03 23.90 2.06
N GLU A 160 -5.92 25.23 2.00
CA GLU A 160 -5.17 26.02 2.99
C GLU A 160 -5.95 26.11 4.33
N GLY A 161 -5.33 25.67 5.43
CA GLY A 161 -5.90 25.78 6.78
C GLY A 161 -6.43 24.47 7.38
N PHE A 162 -6.10 23.32 6.81
CA PHE A 162 -6.42 22.02 7.39
C PHE A 162 -5.78 21.81 8.78
N THR A 163 -6.59 21.42 9.77
CA THR A 163 -6.17 21.29 11.18
C THR A 163 -6.04 19.84 11.64
N SER A 164 -6.57 18.88 10.87
CA SER A 164 -6.50 17.45 11.18
C SER A 164 -5.20 16.84 10.66
N TRP A 165 -4.95 15.58 11.03
CA TRP A 165 -3.81 14.80 10.53
C TRP A 165 -4.31 13.67 9.65
N LYS A 166 -3.61 13.45 8.53
CA LYS A 166 -4.02 12.48 7.52
C LYS A 166 -4.33 11.09 8.07
N LEU A 167 -3.45 10.55 8.91
CA LEU A 167 -3.59 9.19 9.45
C LEU A 167 -4.90 8.95 10.24
N ARG A 168 -5.52 10.00 10.80
CA ARG A 168 -6.83 9.87 11.49
C ARG A 168 -7.94 9.38 10.58
N HIS A 169 -7.81 9.63 9.28
CA HIS A 169 -8.84 9.39 8.28
C HIS A 169 -8.64 8.10 7.49
N PHE A 170 -7.57 7.35 7.79
CA PHE A 170 -7.30 6.04 7.20
C PHE A 170 -7.41 4.96 8.28
N PRO A 171 -8.52 4.21 8.35
CA PRO A 171 -8.83 3.29 9.44
C PRO A 171 -8.03 1.97 9.35
N GLY A 172 -8.21 1.10 10.35
CA GLY A 172 -7.64 -0.25 10.38
C GLY A 172 -6.41 -0.40 11.27
N PRO A 173 -5.78 -1.57 11.36
CA PRO A 173 -4.55 -1.76 12.12
C PRO A 173 -3.36 -0.97 11.54
N VAL A 174 -2.36 -0.65 12.36
CA VAL A 174 -1.14 0.07 11.95
C VAL A 174 0.11 -0.80 12.11
N TYR A 175 0.93 -0.88 11.08
CA TYR A 175 2.26 -1.47 11.12
C TYR A 175 3.30 -0.35 11.13
N LEU A 176 4.12 -0.30 12.18
CA LEU A 176 5.17 0.71 12.34
C LEU A 176 6.53 0.11 11.97
N ASP A 177 7.05 0.45 10.80
CA ASP A 177 8.41 0.10 10.39
C ASP A 177 9.44 1.03 11.04
N THR A 178 10.47 0.44 11.65
CA THR A 178 11.52 1.19 12.35
C THR A 178 10.96 2.18 13.38
N PRO A 179 10.22 1.70 14.40
CA PRO A 179 9.47 2.57 15.32
C PRO A 179 10.36 3.50 16.16
N ALA A 180 11.66 3.19 16.31
CA ALA A 180 12.64 4.09 16.92
C ALA A 180 12.77 5.47 16.21
N LEU A 181 12.37 5.57 14.94
CA LEU A 181 12.40 6.80 14.15
C LEU A 181 11.03 7.50 14.06
N ALA A 182 9.99 6.93 14.68
CA ALA A 182 8.65 7.51 14.63
C ALA A 182 8.60 8.85 15.40
N PRO A 183 8.02 9.91 14.80
CA PRO A 183 7.83 11.19 15.48
C PRO A 183 6.93 11.06 16.71
N LYS A 184 7.16 11.89 17.73
CA LYS A 184 6.38 11.87 18.97
C LYS A 184 4.89 12.17 18.76
N ASP A 185 4.58 13.01 17.78
CA ASP A 185 3.20 13.40 17.46
C ASP A 185 2.39 12.24 16.87
N LEU A 186 3.04 11.14 16.47
CA LEU A 186 2.34 9.95 16.00
C LEU A 186 1.63 9.20 17.13
N TRP A 187 2.17 9.21 18.35
CA TRP A 187 1.69 8.34 19.43
C TRP A 187 0.24 8.62 19.84
N PRO A 188 -0.22 9.88 19.98
CA PRO A 188 -1.63 10.19 20.23
C PRO A 188 -2.57 9.67 19.14
N LEU A 189 -2.10 9.49 17.89
CA LEU A 189 -2.94 8.94 16.80
C LEU A 189 -3.12 7.42 16.85
N LEU A 190 -2.26 6.72 17.59
CA LEU A 190 -2.31 5.27 17.71
C LEU A 190 -3.08 4.83 18.97
N GLU A 191 -3.45 5.77 19.83
CA GLU A 191 -4.22 5.48 21.04
C GLU A 191 -5.56 4.83 20.68
N GLY A 192 -5.86 3.70 21.32
CA GLY A 192 -7.06 2.91 21.04
C GLY A 192 -7.06 2.17 19.70
N ARG A 193 -6.01 2.31 18.89
CA ARG A 193 -5.89 1.66 17.57
C ARG A 193 -5.05 0.38 17.67
N PRO A 194 -5.43 -0.73 17.00
CA PRO A 194 -4.55 -1.90 16.93
C PRO A 194 -3.28 -1.57 16.15
N TRP A 195 -2.10 -1.91 16.67
CA TRP A 195 -0.85 -1.68 15.96
C TRP A 195 0.25 -2.69 16.29
N VAL A 196 1.22 -2.81 15.39
CA VAL A 196 2.37 -3.73 15.47
C VAL A 196 3.66 -2.94 15.25
N ALA A 197 4.65 -3.16 16.10
CA ALA A 197 6.00 -2.61 15.93
C ALA A 197 6.87 -3.57 15.11
N LEU A 198 7.33 -3.15 13.94
CA LEU A 198 8.30 -3.89 13.12
C LEU A 198 9.72 -3.40 13.45
N GLY A 199 10.23 -3.84 14.60
CA GLY A 199 11.56 -3.50 15.10
C GLY A 199 11.57 -3.05 16.56
N ALA A 200 12.70 -2.45 16.96
CA ALA A 200 12.90 -1.89 18.29
C ALA A 200 12.57 -0.38 18.32
N GLY A 201 12.47 0.20 19.51
CA GLY A 201 12.24 1.64 19.72
C GLY A 201 10.96 1.99 20.49
N VAL A 202 10.16 0.99 20.85
CA VAL A 202 8.93 1.15 21.64
C VAL A 202 8.85 0.06 22.71
N GLU A 203 8.13 0.36 23.79
CA GLU A 203 7.90 -0.55 24.91
C GLU A 203 6.70 -1.47 24.64
N LEU A 204 6.83 -2.33 23.61
CA LEU A 204 5.89 -3.43 23.38
C LEU A 204 6.53 -4.78 23.70
N PRO A 205 5.76 -5.76 24.23
CA PRO A 205 6.25 -7.12 24.43
C PRO A 205 6.70 -7.75 23.10
N PRO A 206 7.88 -8.40 23.05
CA PRO A 206 8.30 -9.11 21.86
C PRO A 206 7.40 -10.31 21.59
N LEU A 207 7.15 -10.59 20.32
CA LEU A 207 6.52 -11.82 19.86
C LEU A 207 7.43 -12.52 18.85
N ASP A 208 7.75 -13.79 19.13
CA ASP A 208 8.55 -14.62 18.23
C ASP A 208 7.63 -15.45 17.33
N LEU A 209 7.84 -15.32 16.02
CA LEU A 209 7.09 -16.04 14.98
C LEU A 209 7.84 -17.26 14.43
N GLY A 210 9.01 -17.60 15.01
CA GLY A 210 9.88 -18.66 14.52
C GLY A 210 10.62 -18.31 13.23
N VAL A 211 10.73 -17.02 12.92
CA VAL A 211 11.43 -16.50 11.74
C VAL A 211 12.93 -16.50 12.01
N ARG A 212 13.71 -17.08 11.10
CA ARG A 212 15.18 -17.11 11.18
C ARG A 212 15.77 -16.17 10.14
N PRO A 213 16.27 -14.97 10.52
CA PRO A 213 16.92 -14.06 9.59
C PRO A 213 18.16 -14.70 8.95
N LEU A 214 18.36 -14.40 7.66
CA LEU A 214 19.52 -14.83 6.90
C LEU A 214 20.49 -13.67 6.70
N ALA A 215 21.79 -13.96 6.80
CA ALA A 215 22.83 -13.00 6.48
C ALA A 215 22.86 -12.69 4.97
N PRO A 216 23.21 -11.46 4.55
CA PRO A 216 23.28 -11.12 3.13
C PRO A 216 24.45 -11.85 2.45
N TYR A 217 24.21 -12.37 1.24
CA TYR A 217 25.22 -13.06 0.41
C TYR A 217 26.18 -12.08 -0.29
N ARG A 218 26.85 -11.20 0.46
CA ARG A 218 27.77 -10.17 -0.09
C ARG A 218 28.97 -10.82 -0.78
N GLY A 219 28.98 -10.79 -2.12
CA GLY A 219 30.12 -11.27 -2.93
C GLY A 219 30.33 -12.79 -2.94
N SER A 220 29.40 -13.59 -2.39
CA SER A 220 29.57 -15.04 -2.26
C SER A 220 28.40 -15.82 -2.87
N LEU A 221 28.33 -15.81 -4.21
CA LEU A 221 27.35 -16.62 -4.94
C LEU A 221 27.53 -18.13 -4.69
N LYS A 222 28.76 -18.60 -4.44
CA LYS A 222 29.01 -20.01 -4.10
C LYS A 222 28.34 -20.42 -2.79
N ALA A 223 28.30 -19.53 -1.79
CA ALA A 223 27.59 -19.80 -0.55
C ALA A 223 26.08 -19.89 -0.79
N LEU A 224 25.53 -18.97 -1.59
CA LEU A 224 24.13 -19.02 -2.00
C LEU A 224 23.80 -20.34 -2.71
N GLU A 225 24.60 -20.76 -3.70
CA GLU A 225 24.38 -22.01 -4.44
C GLU A 225 24.39 -23.24 -3.51
N LYS A 226 25.29 -23.27 -2.52
CA LYS A 226 25.32 -24.34 -1.51
C LYS A 226 24.03 -24.38 -0.68
N ASP A 227 23.58 -23.23 -0.19
CA ASP A 227 22.36 -23.14 0.64
C ASP A 227 21.10 -23.45 -0.18
N LEU A 228 21.04 -22.99 -1.44
CA LEU A 228 19.99 -23.34 -2.39
C LEU A 228 19.90 -24.87 -2.57
N GLY A 229 21.02 -25.53 -2.82
CA GLY A 229 21.07 -26.99 -2.95
C GLY A 229 20.50 -27.70 -1.72
N ARG A 230 20.88 -27.24 -0.52
CA ARG A 230 20.33 -27.77 0.75
C ARG A 230 18.82 -27.56 0.83
N TRP A 231 18.33 -26.33 0.72
CA TRP A 231 16.92 -26.02 0.91
C TRP A 231 16.01 -26.70 -0.11
N LEU A 232 16.44 -26.78 -1.37
CA LEU A 232 15.69 -27.46 -2.42
C LEU A 232 15.63 -28.97 -2.19
N SER A 233 16.73 -29.58 -1.70
CA SER A 233 16.75 -31.01 -1.33
C SER A 233 15.87 -31.31 -0.10
N GLU A 234 15.70 -30.34 0.80
CA GLU A 234 14.76 -30.41 1.93
C GLU A 234 13.30 -30.19 1.49
N GLY A 235 13.04 -29.93 0.20
CA GLY A 235 11.69 -29.71 -0.34
C GLY A 235 11.08 -28.35 0.03
N LYS A 236 11.90 -27.38 0.48
CA LYS A 236 11.42 -26.02 0.81
C LYS A 236 10.96 -25.27 -0.44
N ARG A 237 10.13 -24.24 -0.23
CA ARG A 237 9.83 -23.23 -1.26
C ARG A 237 10.86 -22.12 -1.14
N VAL A 238 11.65 -21.89 -2.19
CA VAL A 238 12.69 -20.86 -2.17
C VAL A 238 12.34 -19.75 -3.13
N HIS A 239 12.24 -18.52 -2.62
CA HIS A 239 11.92 -17.33 -3.39
C HIS A 239 13.08 -16.35 -3.30
N LEU A 240 13.57 -15.90 -4.45
CA LEU A 240 14.55 -14.82 -4.56
C LEU A 240 13.85 -13.63 -5.21
N PHE A 241 13.56 -12.62 -4.39
CA PHE A 241 12.99 -11.37 -4.83
C PHE A 241 14.06 -10.50 -5.48
N VAL A 242 13.74 -9.86 -6.60
CA VAL A 242 14.71 -9.09 -7.38
C VAL A 242 14.14 -7.74 -7.76
N GLY A 243 14.76 -6.66 -7.25
CA GLY A 243 14.25 -5.30 -7.48
C GLY A 243 14.47 -4.73 -8.89
N HIS A 244 15.32 -5.36 -9.71
CA HIS A 244 15.68 -4.84 -11.04
C HIS A 244 15.67 -5.93 -12.12
N ALA A 245 15.06 -5.62 -13.27
CA ALA A 245 14.95 -6.55 -14.40
C ALA A 245 16.32 -7.04 -14.93
N ARG A 246 17.34 -6.17 -14.95
CA ARG A 246 18.71 -6.58 -15.36
C ARG A 246 19.31 -7.60 -14.39
N THR A 247 19.10 -7.41 -13.09
CA THR A 247 19.56 -8.35 -12.06
C THR A 247 18.81 -9.67 -12.14
N LEU A 248 17.51 -9.62 -12.46
CA LEU A 248 16.68 -10.81 -12.64
C LEU A 248 17.22 -11.69 -13.78
N GLU A 249 17.52 -11.08 -14.93
CA GLU A 249 18.08 -11.79 -16.09
C GLU A 249 19.48 -12.35 -15.78
N TYR A 250 20.32 -11.59 -15.07
CA TYR A 250 21.62 -12.07 -14.61
C TYR A 250 21.49 -13.30 -13.69
N LEU A 251 20.63 -13.23 -12.67
CA LEU A 251 20.42 -14.31 -11.71
C LEU A 251 19.81 -15.55 -12.37
N ARG A 252 18.88 -15.37 -13.31
CA ARG A 252 18.31 -16.46 -14.11
C ARG A 252 19.39 -17.26 -14.83
N ARG A 253 20.34 -16.58 -15.47
CA ARG A 253 21.47 -17.23 -16.16
C ARG A 253 22.46 -17.84 -15.17
N ARG A 254 22.80 -17.09 -14.11
CA ARG A 254 23.81 -17.49 -13.13
C ARG A 254 23.39 -18.74 -12.34
N LEU A 255 22.11 -18.85 -12.03
CA LEU A 255 21.52 -19.94 -11.25
C LEU A 255 20.85 -21.00 -12.13
N ALA A 256 21.19 -21.08 -13.43
CA ALA A 256 20.57 -22.01 -14.38
C ALA A 256 20.65 -23.48 -13.94
N ALA A 257 21.67 -23.87 -13.17
CA ALA A 257 21.81 -25.22 -12.60
C ALA A 257 20.66 -25.61 -11.65
N PHE A 258 19.90 -24.64 -11.13
CA PHE A 258 18.75 -24.84 -10.26
C PHE A 258 17.39 -24.72 -10.98
N ASP A 259 17.40 -24.58 -12.32
CA ASP A 259 16.21 -24.41 -13.16
C ASP A 259 15.19 -23.39 -12.58
N PRO A 260 15.59 -22.12 -12.41
CA PRO A 260 14.76 -21.11 -11.73
C PRO A 260 13.48 -20.80 -12.52
N LEU A 261 12.35 -20.79 -11.81
CA LEU A 261 11.08 -20.32 -12.34
C LEU A 261 10.97 -18.81 -12.15
N VAL A 262 10.73 -18.07 -13.23
CA VAL A 262 10.40 -16.64 -13.12
C VAL A 262 8.90 -16.52 -12.94
N LEU A 263 8.47 -15.97 -11.81
CA LEU A 263 7.07 -15.81 -11.46
C LEU A 263 6.73 -14.34 -11.27
N GLU A 264 5.51 -13.96 -11.63
CA GLU A 264 4.99 -12.63 -11.30
C GLU A 264 4.59 -12.51 -9.83
N ARG A 265 4.22 -13.63 -9.20
CA ARG A 265 3.67 -13.66 -7.84
C ARG A 265 4.18 -14.84 -7.02
N PHE A 266 4.29 -14.61 -5.72
CA PHE A 266 4.44 -15.61 -4.67
C PHE A 266 3.07 -16.28 -4.36
N PRO A 267 3.02 -17.56 -3.91
CA PRO A 267 4.15 -18.47 -3.73
C PRO A 267 4.43 -19.34 -4.96
N GLY A 268 5.71 -19.56 -5.26
CA GLY A 268 6.16 -20.62 -6.16
C GLY A 268 6.11 -22.04 -5.56
N PRO A 269 6.32 -23.09 -6.38
CA PRO A 269 6.21 -24.49 -5.98
C PRO A 269 7.32 -24.95 -5.00
N LYS A 270 7.05 -26.04 -4.25
CA LYS A 270 8.04 -26.70 -3.38
C LYS A 270 9.16 -27.33 -4.20
N GLY A 271 10.37 -27.38 -3.64
CA GLY A 271 11.54 -28.00 -4.27
C GLY A 271 12.06 -27.25 -5.51
N ARG A 272 11.60 -26.01 -5.72
CA ARG A 272 11.99 -25.18 -6.87
C ARG A 272 12.42 -23.79 -6.40
N LEU A 273 13.42 -23.25 -7.07
CA LEU A 273 13.80 -21.85 -6.95
C LEU A 273 12.84 -21.00 -7.79
N SER A 274 12.24 -20.00 -7.16
CA SER A 274 11.40 -19.00 -7.82
C SER A 274 12.08 -17.64 -7.77
N LEU A 275 12.24 -16.99 -8.92
CA LEU A 275 12.66 -15.61 -9.03
C LEU A 275 11.42 -14.73 -9.18
N VAL A 276 11.26 -13.73 -8.31
CA VAL A 276 10.06 -12.90 -8.26
C VAL A 276 10.48 -11.42 -8.30
N PRO A 277 9.90 -10.56 -9.15
CA PRO A 277 10.13 -9.12 -9.06
C PRO A 277 9.71 -8.58 -7.70
N GLY A 278 10.54 -7.76 -7.06
CA GLY A 278 10.20 -7.17 -5.77
C GLY A 278 11.36 -6.42 -5.14
N PRO A 279 11.20 -5.15 -4.72
CA PRO A 279 12.27 -4.34 -4.17
C PRO A 279 12.49 -4.57 -2.66
N PHE A 280 12.29 -5.80 -2.18
CA PHE A 280 12.36 -6.14 -0.75
C PHE A 280 13.79 -6.18 -0.22
N GLU A 281 13.92 -6.31 1.10
CA GLU A 281 15.20 -6.40 1.77
C GLU A 281 15.21 -7.41 2.92
N GLY A 282 16.36 -8.07 3.09
CA GLY A 282 16.61 -9.03 4.15
C GLY A 282 16.08 -10.42 3.80
N GLY A 283 16.88 -11.44 4.07
CA GLY A 283 16.48 -12.83 3.87
C GLY A 283 15.95 -13.47 5.15
N ALA A 284 15.12 -14.50 5.02
CA ALA A 284 14.60 -15.27 6.14
C ALA A 284 14.26 -16.71 5.75
N GLU A 285 14.42 -17.64 6.69
CA GLU A 285 13.72 -18.93 6.69
C GLU A 285 12.50 -18.83 7.62
N TRP A 286 11.34 -19.27 7.15
CA TRP A 286 10.12 -19.29 7.95
C TRP A 286 9.27 -20.52 7.62
N GLY A 287 9.35 -21.53 8.49
CA GLY A 287 8.71 -22.82 8.25
C GLY A 287 9.27 -23.52 7.00
N GLU A 288 8.41 -23.75 6.01
CA GLU A 288 8.77 -24.41 4.74
C GLU A 288 9.28 -23.44 3.67
N GLU A 289 9.36 -22.14 3.99
CA GLU A 289 9.65 -21.08 3.03
C GLU A 289 10.99 -20.43 3.33
N VAL A 290 11.70 -20.08 2.25
CA VAL A 290 12.93 -19.31 2.29
C VAL A 290 12.74 -18.09 1.40
N LEU A 291 12.78 -16.92 2.00
CA LEU A 291 12.64 -15.63 1.33
C LEU A 291 14.02 -14.99 1.23
N LEU A 292 14.47 -14.68 0.03
CA LEU A 292 15.77 -14.07 -0.29
C LEU A 292 15.54 -12.78 -1.09
N THR A 293 16.47 -11.83 -1.02
CA THR A 293 16.37 -10.49 -1.65
C THR A 293 17.69 -10.04 -2.25
#